data_AF-A0AAU0UKZ5-F1
#
_entry.id   AF-A0AAU0UKZ5-F1
#
_cell.length_a   1.000
_cell.length_b   1.000
_cell.length_c   1.000
_cell.angle_alpha   90.00
_cell.angle_beta   90.00
_cell.angle_gamma   90.00
#
_symmetry.space_group_name_H-M   'P 1'
#
loop_
_entity.id
_entity.type
_entity.pdbx_description
1 polymer ?
#
loop_
_entity_poly.entity_id
_entity_poly.type
_entity_poly.pdbx_seq_one_letter_code
_entity_poly.pdbx_strand_id
1 'polypeptide(L)' 'MEDIRDCKGRLACKGNATTGFIEIAYKRCKTSTQIPIGGRLKIERDDVVTIVLRPNNSTFHVESHVQAA' A
#
# COMPACT_ATOMS: atom_id res chain seq x y z
N MET A 1 -5.86 11.23 4.00
CA MET A 1 -4.90 10.21 3.53
C MET A 1 -4.08 9.78 4.73
N GLU A 2 -3.86 8.49 4.87
CA GLU A 2 -3.13 7.87 5.97
C GLU A 2 -1.80 7.33 5.44
N ASP A 3 -0.76 7.43 6.27
CA ASP A 3 0.56 6.89 5.96
C ASP A 3 0.58 5.39 6.27
N ILE A 4 0.74 4.58 5.22
CA ILE A 4 0.88 3.13 5.32
C ILE A 4 2.37 2.81 5.35
N ARG A 5 2.81 2.20 6.44
CA ARG A 5 4.21 1.79 6.65
C ARG A 5 4.37 0.29 6.45
N ASP A 6 5.52 -0.10 5.91
CA ASP A 6 5.89 -1.51 5.82
C ASP A 6 6.47 -2.04 7.15
N CYS A 7 6.76 -3.34 7.20
CA CYS A 7 7.27 -4.05 8.37
C CYS A 7 8.64 -3.55 8.87
N LYS A 8 9.39 -2.80 8.05
CA LYS A 8 10.62 -2.10 8.44
C LYS A 8 10.38 -0.66 8.87
N GLY A 9 9.10 -0.24 8.97
CA GLY A 9 8.69 1.11 9.37
C GLY A 9 8.88 2.18 8.29
N ARG A 10 9.25 1.81 7.06
CA ARG A 10 9.40 2.79 5.97
C ARG A 10 8.02 3.10 5.37
N LEU A 11 7.87 4.28 4.78
CA LEU A 11 6.60 4.69 4.15
C LEU A 11 6.39 3.87 2.87
N ALA A 12 5.46 2.92 2.90
CA ALA A 12 5.08 2.06 1.77
C ALA A 12 4.21 2.81 0.76
N CYS A 13 3.19 3.49 1.26
CA CYS A 13 2.29 4.31 0.45
C CYS A 13 1.46 5.24 1.33
N LYS A 14 0.72 6.14 0.70
CA LYS A 14 -0.32 6.94 1.35
C LYS A 14 -1.67 6.56 0.76
N GLY A 15 -2.65 6.27 1.60
CA GLY A 15 -3.96 5.80 1.16
C GLY A 15 -5.11 6.67 1.65
N ASN A 16 -6.21 6.76 0.90
CA ASN A 16 -7.50 7.20 1.39
C ASN A 16 -8.52 6.06 1.27
N ALA A 17 -8.94 5.48 2.39
CA ALA A 17 -9.83 4.30 2.40
C ALA A 17 -11.23 4.59 1.84
N THR A 18 -11.70 5.83 2.00
CA THR A 18 -12.99 6.30 1.50
C THR A 18 -13.04 6.34 -0.01
N THR A 19 -11.97 6.79 -0.66
CA THR A 19 -11.91 6.87 -2.13
C THR A 19 -11.25 5.66 -2.75
N GLY A 20 -10.47 4.88 -1.97
CA GLY A 20 -9.61 3.81 -2.48
C GLY A 20 -8.33 4.32 -3.14
N PHE A 21 -8.07 5.63 -3.11
CA PHE A 21 -6.90 6.21 -3.74
C PHE A 21 -5.63 5.88 -2.95
N ILE A 22 -4.59 5.44 -3.63
CA ILE A 22 -3.28 5.16 -3.07
C ILE A 22 -2.20 5.83 -3.90
N GLU A 23 -1.26 6.48 -3.23
CA GLU A 23 -0.05 7.05 -3.81
C GLU A 23 1.19 6.36 -3.25
N ILE A 24 2.05 5.91 -4.14
CA ILE A 24 3.32 5.25 -3.86
C ILE A 24 4.42 6.17 -4.38
N ALA A 25 5.34 6.58 -3.51
CA ALA A 25 6.54 7.28 -3.91
C ALA A 25 7.76 6.38 -3.66
N TYR A 26 8.48 6.03 -4.72
CA TYR A 26 9.67 5.17 -4.62
C TYR A 26 10.71 5.53 -5.68
N LYS A 27 11.99 5.66 -5.27
CA LYS A 27 13.14 5.98 -6.17
C LYS A 27 12.86 7.10 -7.19
N ARG A 28 12.29 8.23 -6.72
CA ARG A 28 11.84 9.41 -7.52
C ARG A 28 10.69 9.16 -8.50
N CYS A 29 10.14 7.95 -8.55
CA CYS A 29 8.89 7.67 -9.25
C CYS A 29 7.71 7.82 -8.30
N LYS A 30 6.61 8.38 -8.80
CA LYS A 30 5.31 8.40 -8.14
C LYS A 30 4.32 7.58 -8.94
N THR A 31 3.66 6.65 -8.28
CA THR A 31 2.60 5.83 -8.86
C THR A 31 1.35 6.02 -8.03
N SER A 32 0.31 6.53 -8.65
CA SER A 32 -1.01 6.68 -8.05
C SER A 32 -1.98 5.69 -8.69
N THR A 33 -2.79 5.04 -7.86
CA THR A 33 -3.82 4.11 -8.32
C THR A 33 -5.05 4.19 -7.42
N GLN A 34 -6.16 3.62 -7.87
CA GLN A 34 -7.39 3.52 -7.09
C GLN A 34 -7.78 2.05 -6.94
N ILE A 35 -7.85 1.59 -5.70
CA ILE A 35 -8.27 0.23 -5.38
C ILE A 35 -9.81 0.20 -5.25
N PRO A 36 -10.52 -0.63 -6.04
CA PRO A 36 -11.95 -0.86 -5.84
C PRO A 36 -12.20 -1.61 -4.52
N ILE A 37 -13.45 -1.61 -4.04
CA ILE A 37 -13.83 -2.39 -2.86
C ILE A 37 -13.62 -3.87 -3.16
N GLY A 38 -12.99 -4.61 -2.25
CA GLY A 38 -12.56 -5.99 -2.44
C GLY A 38 -11.28 -6.15 -3.26
N GLY A 39 -10.73 -5.05 -3.79
CA GLY A 39 -9.47 -5.06 -4.52
C GLY A 39 -8.25 -5.18 -3.60
N ARG A 40 -7.14 -5.62 -4.19
CA ARG A 40 -5.83 -5.67 -3.55
C ARG A 40 -4.77 -5.06 -4.44
N LEU A 41 -3.80 -4.41 -3.82
CA LEU A 41 -2.62 -3.86 -4.45
C LEU A 41 -1.38 -4.48 -3.81
N LYS A 42 -0.53 -5.07 -4.63
CA LYS A 42 0.78 -5.59 -4.20
C LYS A 42 1.84 -4.54 -4.56
N ILE A 43 2.62 -4.16 -3.57
CA ILE A 43 3.74 -3.21 -3.70
C ILE A 43 5.00 -3.99 -3.38
N GLU A 44 5.81 -4.26 -4.40
CA GLU A 44 7.10 -4.93 -4.26
C GLU A 44 8.21 -3.88 -4.30
N ARG A 45 9.02 -3.87 -3.25
CA ARG A 45 10.22 -3.05 -3.13
C ARG A 45 11.41 -3.97 -2.89
N ASP A 46 12.62 -3.44 -3.04
CA ASP A 46 13.90 -4.19 -3.04
C ASP A 46 13.92 -5.45 -2.17
N ASP A 47 13.48 -5.37 -0.92
CA ASP A 47 13.50 -6.49 0.02
C ASP A 47 12.16 -6.70 0.79
N VAL A 48 11.12 -5.96 0.44
CA VAL A 48 9.85 -5.97 1.18
C VAL A 48 8.66 -5.99 0.23
N VAL A 49 7.70 -6.88 0.53
CA VAL A 49 6.40 -6.92 -0.13
C VAL A 49 5.36 -6.35 0.82
N THR A 50 4.60 -5.36 0.35
CA THR A 50 3.45 -4.81 1.06
C THR A 50 2.18 -5.07 0.26
N ILE A 51 1.19 -5.69 0.88
CA ILE A 51 -0.11 -5.97 0.29
C ILE A 51 -1.13 -5.05 0.96
N VAL A 52 -1.77 -4.21 0.18
CA VAL A 52 -2.86 -3.33 0.64
C VAL A 52 -4.18 -3.86 0.09
N LEU A 53 -5.06 -4.26 0.99
CA LEU A 53 -6.40 -4.74 0.73
C LEU A 53 -7.41 -3.66 1.11
N ARG A 54 -8.41 -3.44 0.28
CA ARG A 54 -9.52 -2.53 0.58
C ARG A 54 -10.80 -3.34 0.83
N PRO A 55 -11.02 -3.84 2.05
CA PRO A 55 -12.20 -4.66 2.33
C PRO A 55 -13.51 -3.85 2.28
N ASN A 56 -13.46 -2.55 2.62
CA ASN A 56 -14.64 -1.69 2.69
C ASN A 56 -14.26 -0.22 2.40
N ASN A 57 -15.26 0.68 2.47
CA ASN A 57 -15.07 2.11 2.24
C ASN A 57 -14.48 2.88 3.44
N SER A 58 -14.12 2.21 4.53
CA SER A 58 -13.64 2.90 5.74
C SER A 58 -12.23 2.51 6.16
N THR A 59 -11.71 1.37 5.68
CA THR A 59 -10.44 0.82 6.14
C THR A 59 -9.62 0.22 5.01
N PHE A 60 -8.30 0.31 5.15
CA PHE A 60 -7.36 -0.55 4.43
C PHE A 60 -6.80 -1.59 5.38
N HIS A 61 -6.72 -2.83 4.92
CA HIS A 61 -5.97 -3.87 5.58
C HIS A 61 -4.59 -3.97 4.94
N VAL A 62 -3.54 -3.88 5.73
CA VAL A 62 -2.16 -3.82 5.24
C VAL A 62 -1.39 -4.98 5.83
N GLU A 63 -0.82 -5.79 4.95
CA GLU A 63 0.10 -6.86 5.30
C GLU A 63 1.47 -6.53 4.69
N SER A 64 2.54 -6.76 5.44
CA SER A 64 3.89 -6.60 4.88
C SER A 64 4.84 -7.64 5.43
N HIS A 65 5.70 -8.16 4.57
CA HIS A 65 6.70 -9.16 4.91
C HIS A 65 7.99 -8.90 4.15
N VAL A 66 9.10 -9.32 4.74
CA VAL A 66 10.39 -9.34 4.06
C VAL A 66 10.31 -10.39 2.96
N GLN A 67 10.75 -10.03 1.76
CA GLN A 67 10.85 -10.97 0.66
C GLN A 67 11.89 -12.03 1.02
N ALA A 68 11.47 -13.28 1.15
CA ALA A 68 12.41 -14.39 1.29
C ALA A 68 13.20 -14.53 -0.02
N ALA A 69 14.52 -14.62 0.09
CA ALA A 69 15.46 -14.76 -1.02
C ALA A 69 15.32 -16.10 -1.75
#